data_AF-A0A534QKK5-F1
#
_entry.id   AF-A0A534QKK5-F1
#
_cell.length_a   1.000
_cell.length_b   1.000
_cell.length_c   1.000
_cell.angle_alpha   90.00
_cell.angle_beta   90.00
_cell.angle_gamma   90.00
#
_symmetry.space_group_name_H-M   'P 1'
#
loop_
_entity.id
_entity.type
_entity.pdbx_description
1 polymer ?
#
loop_
_entity_poly.entity_id
_entity_poly.type
_entity_poly.pdbx_seq_one_letter_code
_entity_poly.pdbx_strand_id
1 'polypeptide(L)'
;MAEGNGRDGFSFAGSNYALDGNRASENGRDGFRLLGMGTHVGGGFGNEAIGNRGVGFWVQGGMHQIVGATANGNRMHGIMATVAHTLFSGVQADANLRNGLFAMGPGITVGNSSATGNRGLGIWVMGKGVVDSGGNRGVDNLGVMDAYGRPSEMMTNMAPLIQCRIGMMGECR
;
A
#
# COMPACT_ATOMS: atom_id res chain seq x y z
N MET A 1 -14.84 5.75 -15.17
CA MET A 1 -13.53 6.41 -15.28
C MET A 1 -13.63 7.82 -14.74
N ALA A 2 -12.62 8.31 -14.03
CA ALA A 2 -12.51 9.68 -13.52
C ALA A 2 -11.14 10.24 -13.87
N GLU A 3 -11.09 11.33 -14.65
CA GLU A 3 -9.83 11.82 -15.23
C GLU A 3 -9.70 13.34 -15.14
N GLY A 4 -8.48 13.81 -14.84
CA GLY A 4 -8.08 15.21 -14.97
C GLY A 4 -8.84 16.19 -14.08
N ASN A 5 -9.58 15.70 -13.08
CA ASN A 5 -10.39 16.56 -12.23
C ASN A 5 -9.52 17.22 -11.14
N GLY A 6 -9.96 18.35 -10.58
CA GLY A 6 -9.15 19.09 -9.58
C GLY A 6 -9.10 18.47 -8.17
N ARG A 7 -9.75 17.33 -7.93
CA ARG A 7 -9.95 16.68 -6.63
C ARG A 7 -9.63 15.18 -6.71
N ASP A 8 -10.37 14.37 -5.94
CA ASP A 8 -10.26 12.92 -5.93
C ASP A 8 -10.98 12.34 -7.17
N GLY A 9 -10.46 11.27 -7.76
CA GLY A 9 -11.12 10.56 -8.86
C GLY A 9 -12.44 9.94 -8.39
N PHE A 10 -12.35 9.14 -7.33
CA PHE A 10 -13.48 8.52 -6.65
C PHE A 10 -13.36 8.72 -5.14
N SER A 11 -14.47 9.06 -4.48
CA SER A 11 -14.51 9.25 -3.04
C SER A 11 -15.72 8.53 -2.45
N PHE A 12 -15.45 7.50 -1.65
CA PHE A 12 -16.47 6.66 -1.01
C PHE A 12 -16.26 6.64 0.50
N ALA A 13 -17.36 6.77 1.23
CA ALA A 13 -17.39 6.67 2.68
C ALA A 13 -18.63 5.89 3.10
N GLY A 14 -18.47 4.93 4.01
CA GLY A 14 -19.58 4.10 4.50
C GLY A 14 -19.18 2.65 4.67
N SER A 15 -20.15 1.75 4.62
CA SER A 15 -19.92 0.32 4.85
C SER A 15 -20.26 -0.52 3.62
N ASN A 16 -19.50 -1.59 3.39
CA ASN A 16 -19.81 -2.67 2.46
C ASN A 16 -20.06 -2.25 1.00
N TYR A 17 -19.34 -1.23 0.51
CA TYR A 17 -19.38 -0.87 -0.90
C TYR A 17 -18.33 -1.65 -1.71
N ALA A 18 -18.60 -1.83 -3.00
CA ALA A 18 -17.71 -2.54 -3.92
C ALA A 18 -17.31 -1.65 -5.10
N LEU A 19 -16.06 -1.76 -5.52
CA LEU A 19 -15.53 -1.13 -6.73
C LEU A 19 -14.78 -2.16 -7.55
N ASP A 20 -15.08 -2.31 -8.83
CA ASP A 20 -14.31 -3.16 -9.75
C ASP A 20 -14.27 -2.53 -11.14
N GLY A 21 -13.16 -2.66 -11.85
CA GLY A 21 -12.97 -2.15 -13.21
C GLY A 21 -12.93 -0.62 -13.35
N ASN A 22 -12.64 0.13 -12.28
CA ASN A 22 -12.60 1.60 -12.34
C ASN A 22 -11.19 2.12 -12.57
N ARG A 23 -11.08 3.20 -13.37
CA ARG A 23 -9.84 3.94 -13.60
C ARG A 23 -9.94 5.39 -13.12
N ALA A 24 -8.98 5.81 -12.31
CA ALA A 24 -8.77 7.18 -11.85
C ALA A 24 -7.40 7.70 -12.33
N SER A 25 -7.39 8.62 -13.30
CA SER A 25 -6.16 9.14 -13.92
C SER A 25 -5.96 10.64 -13.74
N GLU A 26 -4.73 11.05 -13.47
CA GLU A 26 -4.28 12.45 -13.54
C GLU A 26 -5.09 13.45 -12.70
N ASN A 27 -5.75 12.98 -11.63
CA ASN A 27 -6.57 13.84 -10.80
C ASN A 27 -5.69 14.71 -9.87
N GLY A 28 -6.24 15.86 -9.49
CA GLY A 28 -5.58 16.90 -8.70
C GLY A 28 -5.28 16.49 -7.26
N ARG A 29 -5.89 15.40 -6.79
CA ARG A 29 -5.67 14.79 -5.48
C ARG A 29 -5.56 13.27 -5.60
N ASP A 30 -6.35 12.48 -4.88
CA ASP A 30 -6.18 11.03 -4.79
C ASP A 30 -6.95 10.32 -5.92
N GLY A 31 -6.46 9.18 -6.41
CA GLY A 31 -7.20 8.40 -7.39
C GLY A 31 -8.50 7.87 -6.79
N PHE A 32 -8.36 7.16 -5.67
CA PHE A 32 -9.46 6.63 -4.87
C PHE A 32 -9.27 7.01 -3.40
N ARG A 33 -10.28 7.63 -2.82
CA ARG A 33 -10.39 7.91 -1.38
C ARG A 33 -11.47 7.01 -0.79
N LEU A 34 -11.06 5.98 -0.06
CA LEU A 34 -11.91 4.89 0.40
C LEU A 34 -11.94 4.85 1.93
N LEU A 35 -13.06 5.28 2.52
CA LEU A 35 -13.23 5.40 3.96
C LEU A 35 -14.33 4.46 4.46
N GLY A 36 -14.22 3.97 5.69
CA GLY A 36 -15.27 3.25 6.40
C GLY A 36 -14.95 1.76 6.60
N MET A 37 -15.88 0.84 6.35
CA MET A 37 -15.66 -0.57 6.67
C MET A 37 -16.15 -1.53 5.59
N GLY A 38 -15.52 -2.71 5.47
CA GLY A 38 -16.06 -3.79 4.64
C GLY A 38 -15.96 -3.57 3.13
N THR A 39 -15.19 -2.57 2.68
CA THR A 39 -15.02 -2.29 1.25
C THR A 39 -14.38 -3.45 0.50
N HIS A 40 -14.93 -3.79 -0.65
CA HIS A 40 -14.32 -4.69 -1.62
C HIS A 40 -13.80 -3.89 -2.83
N VAL A 41 -12.49 -3.83 -3.01
CA VAL A 41 -11.84 -3.16 -4.14
C VAL A 41 -11.23 -4.23 -5.03
N GLY A 42 -11.81 -4.42 -6.22
CA GLY A 42 -11.39 -5.36 -7.24
C GLY A 42 -12.19 -6.66 -7.23
N GLY A 43 -11.54 -7.76 -7.58
CA GLY A 43 -12.15 -9.09 -7.77
C GLY A 43 -12.01 -9.60 -9.19
N GLY A 44 -12.71 -8.97 -10.16
CA GLY A 44 -12.76 -9.40 -11.55
C GLY A 44 -11.76 -8.70 -12.48
N PHE A 45 -11.79 -7.37 -12.51
CA PHE A 45 -11.00 -6.57 -13.47
C PHE A 45 -9.95 -5.66 -12.80
N GLY A 46 -10.01 -5.51 -11.48
CA GLY A 46 -9.10 -4.63 -10.72
C GLY A 46 -9.45 -3.16 -10.89
N ASN A 47 -8.96 -2.29 -10.00
CA ASN A 47 -9.10 -0.84 -10.15
C ASN A 47 -7.74 -0.21 -10.37
N GLU A 48 -7.68 0.89 -11.11
CA GLU A 48 -6.44 1.51 -11.57
C GLU A 48 -6.35 2.98 -11.17
N ALA A 49 -5.30 3.36 -10.45
CA ALA A 49 -5.00 4.74 -10.08
C ALA A 49 -3.67 5.18 -10.72
N ILE A 50 -3.73 6.07 -11.70
CA ILE A 50 -2.58 6.40 -12.56
C ILE A 50 -2.27 7.89 -12.53
N GLY A 51 -1.04 8.28 -12.22
CA GLY A 51 -0.57 9.66 -12.40
C GLY A 51 -1.27 10.71 -11.54
N ASN A 52 -1.99 10.32 -10.48
CA ASN A 52 -2.70 11.28 -9.63
C ASN A 52 -1.71 12.12 -8.81
N ARG A 53 -2.05 13.38 -8.51
CA ARG A 53 -1.17 14.27 -7.73
C ARG A 53 -1.04 13.86 -6.27
N GLY A 54 -1.96 13.04 -5.77
CA GLY A 54 -1.98 12.49 -4.43
C GLY A 54 -1.57 11.02 -4.39
N VAL A 55 -2.26 10.25 -3.56
CA VAL A 55 -2.12 8.80 -3.43
C VAL A 55 -2.96 8.12 -4.52
N GLY A 56 -2.51 6.97 -5.02
CA GLY A 56 -3.35 6.16 -5.92
C GLY A 56 -4.63 5.69 -5.22
N PHE A 57 -4.47 4.93 -4.13
CA PHE A 57 -5.57 4.56 -3.22
C PHE A 57 -5.26 4.97 -1.79
N TRP A 58 -6.04 5.90 -1.25
CA TRP A 58 -6.05 6.20 0.17
C TRP A 58 -7.17 5.42 0.85
N VAL A 59 -6.80 4.45 1.68
CA VAL A 59 -7.74 3.56 2.39
C VAL A 59 -7.70 3.84 3.89
N GLN A 60 -8.87 3.99 4.51
CA GLN A 60 -8.98 4.19 5.95
C GLN A 60 -10.18 3.45 6.53
N GLY A 61 -9.95 2.76 7.66
CA GLY A 61 -11.00 2.08 8.42
C GLY A 61 -10.70 0.60 8.65
N GLY A 62 -11.54 -0.34 8.23
CA GLY A 62 -11.21 -1.75 8.44
C GLY A 62 -12.09 -2.78 7.75
N MET A 63 -11.70 -4.04 7.86
CA MET A 63 -12.34 -5.18 7.20
C MET A 63 -12.39 -5.04 5.67
N HIS A 64 -11.41 -4.35 5.07
CA HIS A 64 -11.37 -4.16 3.63
C HIS A 64 -10.71 -5.35 2.93
N GLN A 65 -11.09 -5.56 1.67
CA GLN A 65 -10.40 -6.45 0.74
C GLN A 65 -9.96 -5.63 -0.46
N ILE A 66 -8.65 -5.49 -0.63
CA ILE A 66 -8.03 -4.76 -1.74
C ILE A 66 -7.32 -5.78 -2.62
N VAL A 67 -7.97 -6.16 -3.72
CA VAL A 67 -7.58 -7.26 -4.59
C VAL A 67 -7.32 -6.75 -6.00
N GLY A 68 -6.13 -7.01 -6.54
CA GLY A 68 -5.81 -6.64 -7.94
C GLY A 68 -5.83 -5.13 -8.21
N ALA A 69 -5.59 -4.30 -7.20
CA ALA A 69 -5.53 -2.85 -7.37
C ALA A 69 -4.17 -2.44 -7.97
N THR A 70 -4.20 -1.61 -9.00
CA THR A 70 -3.01 -1.10 -9.70
C THR A 70 -2.84 0.39 -9.45
N ALA A 71 -1.72 0.79 -8.85
CA ALA A 71 -1.35 2.17 -8.61
C ALA A 71 -0.02 2.51 -9.29
N ASN A 72 -0.05 3.31 -10.35
CA ASN A 72 1.13 3.61 -11.15
C ASN A 72 1.42 5.11 -11.23
N GLY A 73 2.65 5.54 -10.96
CA GLY A 73 3.10 6.90 -11.27
C GLY A 73 2.44 8.00 -10.43
N ASN A 74 1.84 7.68 -9.28
CA ASN A 74 1.21 8.69 -8.43
C ASN A 74 2.28 9.51 -7.69
N ARG A 75 2.00 10.80 -7.46
CA ARG A 75 2.98 11.73 -6.88
C ARG A 75 3.20 11.54 -5.37
N MET A 76 2.40 10.71 -4.71
CA MET A 76 2.63 10.26 -3.34
C MET A 76 2.85 8.74 -3.30
N HIS A 77 2.12 8.03 -2.44
CA HIS A 77 2.17 6.57 -2.36
C HIS A 77 1.31 5.96 -3.46
N GLY A 78 1.63 4.73 -3.89
CA GLY A 78 0.69 3.97 -4.71
C GLY A 78 -0.57 3.67 -3.92
N ILE A 79 -0.40 3.08 -2.75
CA ILE A 79 -1.45 2.84 -1.77
C ILE A 79 -0.95 3.32 -0.40
N MET A 80 -1.79 4.11 0.27
CA MET A 80 -1.61 4.50 1.67
C MET A 80 -2.82 4.02 2.46
N ALA A 81 -2.58 3.17 3.46
CA ALA A 81 -3.64 2.56 4.24
C ALA A 81 -3.43 2.71 5.74
N THR A 82 -4.45 3.22 6.44
CA THR A 82 -4.54 3.17 7.90
C THR A 82 -5.76 2.34 8.25
N VAL A 83 -5.56 1.05 8.47
CA VAL A 83 -6.61 0.04 8.40
C VAL A 83 -6.50 -1.03 9.48
N ALA A 84 -7.62 -1.66 9.82
CA ALA A 84 -7.68 -2.85 10.65
C ALA A 84 -8.24 -4.05 9.87
N HIS A 85 -7.77 -5.27 10.14
CA HIS A 85 -8.32 -6.52 9.59
C HIS A 85 -8.49 -6.49 8.06
N THR A 86 -7.47 -6.04 7.34
CA THR A 86 -7.57 -5.75 5.90
C THR A 86 -6.64 -6.64 5.09
N LEU A 87 -7.16 -7.15 3.98
CA LEU A 87 -6.41 -7.95 3.02
C LEU A 87 -5.93 -7.08 1.86
N PHE A 88 -4.65 -7.15 1.54
CA PHE A 88 -4.08 -6.72 0.27
C PHE A 88 -3.61 -7.95 -0.50
N SER A 89 -4.16 -8.18 -1.70
CA SER A 89 -3.79 -9.33 -2.52
C SER A 89 -3.64 -8.97 -3.98
N GLY A 90 -2.57 -9.40 -4.64
CA GLY A 90 -2.40 -9.13 -6.08
C GLY A 90 -2.23 -7.65 -6.41
N VAL A 91 -1.86 -6.81 -5.43
CA VAL A 91 -1.71 -5.36 -5.62
C VAL A 91 -0.47 -5.08 -6.45
N GLN A 92 -0.56 -4.13 -7.39
CA GLN A 92 0.57 -3.65 -8.18
C GLN A 92 0.76 -2.16 -7.92
N ALA A 93 1.85 -1.76 -7.27
CA ALA A 93 2.10 -0.37 -6.91
C ALA A 93 3.47 0.09 -7.41
N ASP A 94 3.52 0.60 -8.64
CA ASP A 94 4.78 0.86 -9.35
C ASP A 94 5.02 2.35 -9.65
N ALA A 95 6.29 2.75 -9.73
CA ALA A 95 6.73 4.08 -10.16
C ALA A 95 6.13 5.25 -9.36
N ASN A 96 5.68 5.05 -8.12
CA ASN A 96 5.14 6.10 -7.28
C ASN A 96 6.28 6.90 -6.62
N LEU A 97 6.08 8.21 -6.39
CA LEU A 97 7.14 9.08 -5.86
C LEU A 97 7.43 8.90 -4.36
N ARG A 98 6.66 8.06 -3.67
CA ARG A 98 6.92 7.59 -2.30
C ARG A 98 6.93 6.07 -2.27
N ASN A 99 6.32 5.45 -1.27
CA ASN A 99 6.25 3.99 -1.19
C ASN A 99 5.22 3.43 -2.18
N GLY A 100 5.40 2.20 -2.64
CA GLY A 100 4.39 1.51 -3.44
C GLY A 100 3.16 1.19 -2.61
N LEU A 101 3.28 0.25 -1.66
CA LEU A 101 2.27 -0.05 -0.65
C LEU A 101 2.79 0.36 0.72
N PHE A 102 2.14 1.34 1.34
CA PHE A 102 2.34 1.70 2.73
C PHE A 102 1.06 1.45 3.54
N ALA A 103 1.11 0.54 4.51
CA ALA A 103 -0.04 0.22 5.33
C ALA A 103 0.31 0.12 6.82
N MET A 104 -0.58 0.63 7.67
CA MET A 104 -0.44 0.56 9.12
C MET A 104 -1.75 0.16 9.81
N GLY A 105 -1.61 -0.65 10.86
CA GLY A 105 -2.71 -1.04 11.74
C GLY A 105 -2.78 -2.55 11.99
N PRO A 106 -3.72 -3.02 12.83
CA PRO A 106 -3.75 -4.40 13.28
C PRO A 106 -4.37 -5.35 12.25
N GLY A 107 -3.89 -6.59 12.20
CA GLY A 107 -4.51 -7.66 11.41
C GLY A 107 -4.44 -7.47 9.90
N ILE A 108 -3.37 -6.87 9.38
CA ILE A 108 -3.18 -6.67 7.94
C ILE A 108 -2.59 -7.94 7.34
N THR A 109 -3.16 -8.43 6.25
CA THR A 109 -2.57 -9.53 5.46
C THR A 109 -2.16 -9.01 4.09
N VAL A 110 -0.95 -9.35 3.64
CA VAL A 110 -0.44 -8.97 2.31
C VAL A 110 0.08 -10.21 1.59
N GLY A 111 -0.37 -10.42 0.35
CA GLY A 111 0.12 -11.52 -0.48
C GLY A 111 0.12 -11.20 -1.96
N ASN A 112 0.96 -11.91 -2.72
CA ASN A 112 1.04 -11.86 -4.18
C ASN A 112 1.13 -10.43 -4.75
N SER A 113 1.68 -9.48 -3.99
CA SER A 113 1.69 -8.06 -4.37
C SER A 113 3.06 -7.63 -4.88
N SER A 114 3.11 -6.70 -5.84
CA SER A 114 4.34 -6.14 -6.39
C SER A 114 4.41 -4.63 -6.21
N ALA A 115 5.59 -4.12 -5.88
CA ALA A 115 5.86 -2.69 -5.82
C ALA A 115 7.28 -2.35 -6.25
N THR A 116 7.45 -1.87 -7.48
CA THR A 116 8.74 -1.66 -8.15
C THR A 116 8.89 -0.24 -8.69
N GLY A 117 10.14 0.23 -8.83
CA GLY A 117 10.42 1.57 -9.37
C GLY A 117 9.89 2.74 -8.53
N ASN A 118 9.41 2.48 -7.31
CA ASN A 118 8.99 3.52 -6.39
C ASN A 118 10.21 4.25 -5.83
N ARG A 119 10.09 5.56 -5.57
CA ARG A 119 11.20 6.36 -5.02
C ARG A 119 11.42 6.11 -3.52
N GLY A 120 10.38 5.69 -2.81
CA GLY A 120 10.44 5.18 -1.45
C GLY A 120 10.59 3.66 -1.42
N LEU A 121 10.07 3.04 -0.37
CA LEU A 121 10.07 1.58 -0.21
C LEU A 121 9.05 0.93 -1.15
N GLY A 122 9.28 -0.30 -1.62
CA GLY A 122 8.29 -1.06 -2.37
C GLY A 122 7.04 -1.34 -1.52
N ILE A 123 7.14 -2.31 -0.62
CA ILE A 123 6.09 -2.72 0.32
C ILE A 123 6.58 -2.48 1.74
N TRP A 124 5.84 -1.65 2.49
CA TRP A 124 6.08 -1.38 3.89
C TRP A 124 4.76 -1.49 4.66
N VAL A 125 4.62 -2.55 5.45
CA VAL A 125 3.42 -2.80 6.25
C VAL A 125 3.81 -3.05 7.70
N MET A 126 3.12 -2.40 8.62
CA MET A 126 3.42 -2.45 10.05
C MET A 126 2.17 -2.47 10.94
N GLY A 127 2.24 -3.20 12.05
CA GLY A 127 1.17 -3.28 13.03
C GLY A 127 1.14 -4.62 13.76
N LYS A 128 0.21 -4.79 14.69
CA LYS A 128 0.07 -6.05 15.43
C LYS A 128 -0.61 -7.11 14.55
N GLY A 129 -0.01 -8.29 14.46
CA GLY A 129 -0.61 -9.43 13.75
C GLY A 129 -0.67 -9.21 12.24
N VAL A 130 0.36 -8.54 11.70
CA VAL A 130 0.53 -8.45 10.26
C VAL A 130 1.02 -9.80 9.72
N VAL A 131 0.43 -10.26 8.63
CA VAL A 131 0.72 -11.54 8.00
C VAL A 131 1.21 -11.33 6.57
N ASP A 132 2.38 -11.87 6.25
CA ASP A 132 2.84 -12.05 4.86
C ASP A 132 2.37 -13.43 4.39
N SER A 133 1.46 -13.48 3.41
CA SER A 133 0.97 -14.74 2.83
C SER A 133 1.80 -15.23 1.63
N GLY A 134 2.94 -14.60 1.36
CA GLY A 134 3.90 -14.98 0.32
C GLY A 134 3.65 -14.32 -1.03
N GLY A 135 4.62 -14.47 -1.94
CA GLY A 135 4.53 -13.97 -3.32
C GLY A 135 4.76 -12.46 -3.49
N ASN A 136 5.09 -11.75 -2.42
CA ASN A 136 5.33 -10.31 -2.44
C ASN A 136 6.69 -9.95 -3.08
N ARG A 137 6.73 -8.93 -3.95
CA ARG A 137 7.94 -8.50 -4.69
C ARG A 137 8.11 -6.98 -4.65
N GLY A 138 9.33 -6.48 -4.51
CA GLY A 138 9.60 -5.05 -4.56
C GLY A 138 11.04 -4.69 -4.18
N VAL A 139 11.48 -3.51 -4.61
CA VAL A 139 12.83 -2.98 -4.31
C VAL A 139 12.77 -2.23 -2.99
N ASP A 140 13.79 -2.39 -2.15
CA ASP A 140 13.83 -1.85 -0.79
C ASP A 140 12.59 -2.22 0.04
N ASN A 141 12.04 -3.42 -0.19
CA ASN A 141 11.04 -3.99 0.70
C ASN A 141 11.71 -4.21 2.06
N LEU A 142 11.48 -3.31 3.01
CA LEU A 142 11.85 -3.55 4.41
C LEU A 142 11.03 -4.69 5.02
N GLY A 143 10.05 -5.23 4.28
CA GLY A 143 9.30 -6.41 4.66
C GLY A 143 8.04 -6.09 5.44
N VAL A 144 7.23 -7.11 5.59
CA VAL A 144 6.02 -7.13 6.41
C VAL A 144 6.49 -7.25 7.87
N MET A 145 6.38 -6.18 8.65
CA MET A 145 6.88 -6.15 10.04
C MET A 145 5.72 -6.24 11.03
N ASP A 146 5.70 -7.31 11.84
CA ASP A 146 4.86 -7.35 13.03
C ASP A 146 5.45 -6.43 14.11
N ALA A 147 4.62 -5.54 14.67
CA ALA A 147 5.05 -4.55 15.68
C ALA A 147 5.59 -5.19 16.98
N TYR A 148 5.42 -6.50 17.17
CA TYR A 148 5.92 -7.27 18.32
C TYR A 148 6.66 -8.56 17.94
N GLY A 149 6.87 -8.83 16.65
CA GLY A 149 7.64 -9.96 16.17
C GLY A 149 9.11 -9.59 16.12
N ARG A 150 9.99 -10.44 16.67
CA ARG A 150 11.44 -10.31 16.49
C ARG A 150 11.73 -10.03 15.00
N PRO A 151 12.68 -9.13 14.67
CA PRO A 151 13.09 -8.94 13.29
C PRO A 151 13.37 -10.31 12.67
N SER A 152 12.88 -10.55 11.46
CA SER A 152 13.15 -11.81 10.76
C SER A 152 14.66 -12.07 10.75
N GLU A 153 15.10 -13.33 10.80
CA GLU A 153 16.54 -13.68 10.77
C GLU A 153 17.28 -13.05 9.58
N MET A 154 16.53 -12.71 8.52
CA MET A 154 16.99 -11.94 7.36
C MET A 154 17.39 -10.49 7.72
N MET A 155 16.61 -9.81 8.58
CA MET A 155 16.90 -8.45 9.06
C MET A 155 18.07 -8.40 10.05
N THR A 156 18.29 -9.47 10.81
CA THR A 156 19.42 -9.58 11.75
C THR A 156 20.76 -9.74 11.00
N ASN A 157 20.73 -10.28 9.78
CA ASN A 157 21.90 -10.52 8.93
C ASN A 157 22.11 -9.48 7.81
N MET A 158 21.38 -8.37 7.83
CA MET A 158 21.57 -7.30 6.83
C MET A 158 22.86 -6.52 7.06
N ALA A 159 23.46 -6.04 5.96
CA ALA A 159 24.67 -5.23 5.99
C ALA A 159 24.51 -3.99 6.89
N PRO A 160 25.55 -3.60 7.65
CA PRO A 160 25.48 -2.52 8.66
C PRO A 160 24.96 -1.19 8.12
N LEU A 161 25.25 -0.87 6.86
CA LEU A 161 24.80 0.36 6.21
C LEU A 161 23.27 0.43 6.04
N ILE A 162 22.62 -0.70 5.82
CA ILE A 162 21.16 -0.77 5.72
C ILE A 162 20.54 -0.59 7.11
N GLN A 163 21.17 -1.17 8.15
CA GLN A 163 20.75 -1.04 9.55
C GLN A 163 20.87 0.40 10.08
N CYS A 164 21.91 1.15 9.67
CA CYS A 164 22.05 2.59 10.00
C CYS A 164 20.96 3.44 9.32
N ARG A 165 20.57 3.12 8.08
CA ARG A 165 19.54 3.86 7.35
C ARG A 165 18.15 3.72 7.97
N ILE A 166 17.92 2.62 8.69
CA ILE A 166 16.65 2.32 9.41
C ILE A 166 16.71 2.64 10.91
N GLY A 167 17.77 3.30 11.40
CA GLY A 167 17.83 3.88 12.74
C GLY A 167 17.93 2.90 13.91
N MET A 168 18.46 1.68 13.70
CA MET A 168 18.43 0.59 14.69
C MET A 168 19.69 0.42 15.55
N MET A 169 20.75 1.22 15.36
CA MET A 169 21.92 1.20 16.26
C MET A 169 22.42 2.59 16.63
N GLY A 170 22.80 2.74 17.90
CA GLY A 170 23.16 4.00 18.54
C GLY A 170 24.55 4.56 18.22
N GLU A 171 25.37 3.91 17.39
CA GLU A 171 26.65 4.46 16.96
C GLU A 171 26.96 4.06 15.51
N CYS A 172 26.53 4.89 14.56
CA CYS A 172 27.05 4.88 13.19
C CYS A 172 28.18 5.92 13.14
N ARG A 173 29.43 5.47 13.11
CA ARG A 173 30.61 6.29 12.80
C ARG A 173 31.04 6.07 11.36
#